data_AF-A0AAV1TAY1-F1
#
_entry.id   AF-A0AAV1TAY1-F1
#
_cell.length_a   1.000
_cell.length_b   1.000
_cell.length_c   1.000
_cell.angle_alpha   90.00
_cell.angle_beta   90.00
_cell.angle_gamma   90.00
#
_symmetry.space_group_name_H-M   'P 1'
#
loop_
_entity.id
_entity.type
_entity.pdbx_description
1 polymer ?
#
loop_
_entity_poly.entity_id
_entity_poly.type
_entity_poly.pdbx_seq_one_letter_code
_entity_poly.pdbx_strand_id
1 'polypeptide(L)'
;MRFCYFVFLPSVALAIMATKSSKTSHSIVHVVSLRDVANHRNDALVNRALRALVALDDDEERWPFSTSRTQALVELIESHGSFFNDRHMMEAAIQTWYKLVEKDHVMAKLGKHYSAAPGPVHDTDGEALAYKLVTTYTDRGVARAIRHTRADTRADGTLSPEANRVIQLQDIMANHWRERGLTINDVLSNFDTKDDADFFASTAFTFFERYVKDQGNANQAIFAYFNSSPSRYFSAVLDAMAKSGANRSAIDESKKWLLRFCAKEGATLDTFENSLTFFQTGGYAPNEDSKFKELVPRQIKQLVDDFKKILPTE
;
A
#
# COMPACT_ATOMS: atom_id res chain seq x y z
N MET A 1 35.75 2.97 -14.52
CA MET A 1 36.26 2.78 -15.90
C MET A 1 35.93 1.35 -16.32
N ARG A 2 35.34 1.15 -17.50
CA ARG A 2 34.86 -0.16 -17.99
C ARG A 2 35.58 -0.47 -19.29
N PHE A 3 36.03 -1.70 -19.47
CA PHE A 3 36.68 -2.14 -20.69
C PHE A 3 36.04 -3.43 -21.20
N CYS A 4 35.76 -3.46 -22.49
CA CYS A 4 35.32 -4.65 -23.20
C CYS A 4 36.35 -4.95 -24.27
N TYR A 5 37.03 -6.09 -24.14
CA TYR A 5 38.01 -6.54 -25.11
C TYR A 5 37.45 -7.76 -25.84
N PHE A 6 37.44 -7.68 -27.17
CA PHE A 6 37.16 -8.83 -28.03
C PHE A 6 38.50 -9.42 -28.45
N VAL A 7 38.75 -10.66 -28.06
CA VAL A 7 39.98 -11.38 -28.42
C VAL A 7 39.60 -12.44 -29.43
N PHE A 8 40.10 -12.28 -30.65
CA PHE A 8 39.96 -13.25 -31.73
C PHE A 8 41.23 -14.09 -31.81
N LEU A 9 41.15 -15.32 -31.27
CA LEU A 9 42.19 -16.32 -31.46
C LEU A 9 41.79 -17.23 -32.63
N PRO A 10 42.75 -17.90 -33.30
CA PRO A 10 42.48 -18.71 -34.50
C PRO A 10 41.40 -19.80 -34.33
N SER A 11 41.14 -20.23 -33.09
CA SER A 11 40.25 -21.36 -32.79
C SER A 11 39.08 -21.02 -31.86
N VAL A 12 39.07 -19.83 -31.23
CA VAL A 12 38.01 -19.40 -30.29
C VAL A 12 37.90 -17.88 -30.31
N ALA A 13 36.67 -17.37 -30.34
CA ALA A 13 36.38 -15.95 -30.15
C ALA A 13 35.83 -15.73 -28.73
N LEU A 14 36.48 -14.86 -27.95
CA LEU A 14 36.16 -14.61 -26.53
C LEU A 14 35.79 -13.15 -26.31
N ALA A 15 34.76 -12.93 -25.49
CA ALA A 15 34.45 -11.63 -24.92
C ALA A 15 34.98 -11.56 -23.49
N ILE A 16 35.88 -10.62 -23.23
CA ILE A 16 36.42 -10.36 -21.89
C ILE A 16 35.84 -9.04 -21.41
N MET A 17 35.02 -9.12 -20.38
CA MET A 17 34.36 -7.97 -19.76
C MET A 17 34.97 -7.74 -18.39
N ALA A 18 35.69 -6.63 -18.23
CA ALA A 18 36.30 -6.26 -16.97
C ALA A 18 35.63 -4.99 -16.41
N THR A 19 35.06 -5.11 -15.23
CA THR A 19 34.44 -3.99 -14.51
C THR A 19 35.17 -3.73 -13.20
N LYS A 20 35.73 -2.53 -13.09
CA LYS A 20 36.30 -2.02 -11.84
C LYS A 20 35.21 -1.27 -11.07
N SER A 21 34.85 -1.81 -9.90
CA SER A 21 33.89 -1.19 -8.97
C SER A 21 34.47 0.12 -8.41
N SER A 22 33.63 1.13 -8.22
CA SER A 22 33.98 2.39 -7.54
C SER A 22 33.95 2.24 -6.00
N LYS A 23 33.25 1.23 -5.50
CA LYS A 23 33.01 0.99 -4.06
C LYS A 23 33.90 -0.11 -3.48
N THR A 24 34.49 -0.97 -4.31
CA THR A 24 35.36 -2.06 -3.89
C THR A 24 36.65 -2.06 -4.69
N SER A 25 37.78 -2.34 -4.04
CA SER A 25 39.11 -2.41 -4.67
C SER A 25 39.31 -3.62 -5.60
N HIS A 26 38.27 -4.44 -5.79
CA HIS A 26 38.30 -5.65 -6.59
C HIS A 26 37.63 -5.41 -7.95
N SER A 27 38.24 -5.92 -9.02
CA SER A 27 37.65 -5.92 -10.36
C SER A 27 37.05 -7.29 -10.64
N ILE A 28 35.83 -7.31 -11.18
CA ILE A 28 35.18 -8.54 -11.61
C ILE A 28 35.44 -8.67 -13.12
N VAL A 29 35.96 -9.82 -13.52
CA VAL A 29 36.26 -10.14 -14.92
C VAL A 29 35.42 -11.33 -15.33
N HIS A 30 34.59 -11.16 -16.35
CA HIS A 30 33.81 -12.22 -16.97
C HIS A 30 34.42 -12.56 -18.33
N VAL A 31 34.75 -13.84 -18.52
CA VAL A 31 35.25 -14.37 -19.79
C VAL A 31 34.20 -15.33 -20.34
N VAL A 32 33.66 -15.03 -21.52
CA VAL A 32 32.61 -15.83 -22.15
C VAL A 32 32.94 -16.05 -23.63
N SER A 33 32.63 -17.23 -24.18
CA SER A 33 32.80 -17.47 -25.61
C SER A 33 31.73 -16.73 -26.42
N LEU A 34 32.13 -16.07 -27.51
CA LEU A 34 31.21 -15.39 -28.42
C LEU A 34 30.20 -16.37 -29.04
N ARG A 35 30.58 -17.63 -29.18
CA ARG A 35 29.70 -18.70 -29.66
C ARG A 35 28.57 -19.01 -28.68
N ASP A 36 28.82 -18.94 -27.37
CA ASP A 36 27.80 -19.18 -26.34
C ASP A 36 26.85 -17.99 -26.19
N VAL A 37 27.36 -16.76 -26.44
CA VAL A 37 26.54 -15.55 -26.53
C VAL A 37 25.63 -15.59 -27.77
N ALA A 38 26.15 -16.03 -28.92
CA ALA A 38 25.40 -16.09 -30.17
C ALA A 38 24.39 -17.25 -30.26
N ASN A 39 24.61 -18.37 -29.54
CA ASN A 39 23.76 -19.56 -29.62
C ASN A 39 22.85 -19.80 -28.41
N HIS A 40 22.75 -18.87 -27.46
CA HIS A 40 21.86 -18.95 -26.28
C HIS A 40 21.99 -20.22 -25.42
N ARG A 41 23.05 -21.02 -25.59
CA ARG A 41 23.19 -22.35 -24.96
C ARG A 41 23.35 -22.32 -23.44
N ASN A 42 23.58 -21.14 -22.87
CA ASN A 42 23.73 -20.94 -21.42
C ASN A 42 23.08 -19.61 -20.98
N ASP A 43 21.83 -19.42 -21.37
CA ASP A 43 21.04 -18.22 -21.09
C ASP A 43 21.06 -17.81 -19.61
N ALA A 44 21.12 -18.75 -18.66
CA ALA A 44 21.17 -18.41 -17.24
C ALA A 44 22.48 -17.71 -16.84
N LEU A 45 23.64 -18.14 -17.36
CA LEU A 45 24.95 -17.55 -17.04
C LEU A 45 25.18 -16.26 -17.84
N VAL A 46 24.77 -16.24 -19.11
CA VAL A 46 24.83 -15.05 -19.96
C VAL A 46 23.90 -13.96 -19.43
N ASN A 47 22.66 -14.29 -19.07
CA ASN A 47 21.75 -13.35 -18.42
C ASN A 47 22.24 -12.94 -17.04
N ARG A 48 22.89 -13.80 -16.27
CA ARG A 48 23.46 -13.43 -14.96
C ARG A 48 24.64 -12.47 -15.10
N ALA A 49 25.51 -12.67 -16.10
CA ALA A 49 26.62 -11.76 -16.40
C ALA A 49 26.11 -10.40 -16.94
N LEU A 50 25.10 -10.43 -17.84
CA LEU A 50 24.46 -9.21 -18.34
C LEU A 50 23.67 -8.48 -17.25
N ARG A 51 22.96 -9.19 -16.37
CA ARG A 51 22.26 -8.59 -15.22
C ARG A 51 23.22 -8.06 -14.17
N ALA A 52 24.38 -8.70 -13.95
CA ALA A 52 25.42 -8.18 -13.07
C ALA A 52 26.04 -6.87 -13.61
N LEU A 53 26.09 -6.68 -14.93
CA LEU A 53 26.43 -5.42 -15.57
C LEU A 53 25.33 -4.34 -15.41
N VAL A 54 24.06 -4.75 -15.37
CA VAL A 54 22.90 -3.86 -15.19
C VAL A 54 22.67 -3.46 -13.73
N ALA A 55 23.07 -4.30 -12.77
CA ALA A 55 22.78 -4.12 -11.35
C ALA A 55 23.71 -3.16 -10.59
N LEU A 56 24.69 -2.51 -11.25
CA LEU A 56 25.80 -1.83 -10.57
C LEU A 56 26.02 -0.33 -10.85
N ASP A 57 25.07 0.41 -11.43
CA ASP A 57 24.82 1.87 -11.17
C ASP A 57 23.94 2.50 -12.28
N ASP A 58 22.71 2.85 -11.91
CA ASP A 58 22.10 4.20 -11.92
C ASP A 58 21.92 5.08 -13.17
N ASP A 59 22.20 4.63 -14.39
CA ASP A 59 21.78 5.41 -15.59
C ASP A 59 20.97 4.55 -16.57
N GLU A 60 19.64 4.65 -16.48
CA GLU A 60 18.64 4.00 -17.38
C GLU A 60 18.71 4.44 -18.85
N GLU A 61 19.73 5.19 -19.29
CA GLU A 61 19.72 5.88 -20.58
C GLU A 61 20.56 5.26 -21.71
N ARG A 62 21.11 4.04 -21.58
CA ARG A 62 22.19 3.61 -22.50
C ARG A 62 22.01 2.36 -23.33
N TRP A 63 20.80 1.85 -23.55
CA TRP A 63 20.57 0.85 -24.61
C TRP A 63 19.49 1.28 -25.61
N PRO A 64 19.78 1.32 -26.93
CA PRO A 64 18.85 1.78 -27.96
C PRO A 64 17.71 0.79 -28.29
N PHE A 65 17.63 -0.35 -27.57
CA PHE A 65 16.67 -1.43 -27.86
C PHE A 65 15.80 -1.83 -26.66
N SER A 66 15.99 -1.24 -25.48
CA SER A 66 15.16 -1.52 -24.30
C SER A 66 14.23 -0.34 -24.03
N THR A 67 12.92 -0.59 -24.04
CA THR A 67 11.91 0.37 -23.57
C THR A 67 12.29 0.86 -22.18
N SER A 68 12.36 2.19 -21.97
CA SER A 68 12.69 2.74 -20.65
C SER A 68 11.69 2.20 -19.62
N ARG A 69 12.11 2.02 -18.37
CA ARG A 69 11.23 1.46 -17.32
C ARG A 69 9.93 2.24 -17.17
N THR A 70 10.01 3.57 -17.30
CA THR A 70 8.86 4.48 -17.30
C THR A 70 7.93 4.17 -18.48
N GLN A 71 8.48 4.06 -19.69
CA GLN A 71 7.70 3.78 -20.90
C GLN A 71 7.06 2.38 -20.85
N ALA A 72 7.79 1.38 -20.36
CA ALA A 72 7.25 0.03 -20.15
C ALA A 72 6.12 0.02 -19.10
N LEU A 73 6.19 0.89 -18.07
CA LEU A 73 5.13 1.01 -17.08
C LEU A 73 3.91 1.77 -17.61
N VAL A 74 4.11 2.77 -18.48
CA VAL A 74 3.02 3.41 -19.24
C VAL A 74 2.30 2.38 -20.08
N GLU A 75 3.03 1.65 -20.93
CA GLU A 75 2.46 0.59 -21.79
C GLU A 75 1.71 -0.47 -20.97
N LEU A 76 2.25 -0.84 -19.80
CA LEU A 76 1.58 -1.76 -18.89
C LEU A 76 0.25 -1.20 -18.35
N ILE A 77 0.23 0.04 -17.86
CA ILE A 77 -0.99 0.67 -17.33
C ILE A 77 -2.04 0.82 -18.44
N GLU A 78 -1.62 1.26 -19.64
CA GLU A 78 -2.52 1.36 -20.79
C GLU A 78 -3.09 -0.01 -21.19
N SER A 79 -2.26 -1.06 -21.17
CA SER A 79 -2.73 -2.43 -21.44
C SER A 79 -3.77 -2.88 -20.41
N HIS A 80 -3.61 -2.51 -19.14
CA HIS A 80 -4.54 -2.86 -18.06
C HIS A 80 -5.93 -2.22 -18.25
N GLY A 81 -5.99 -1.02 -18.82
CA GLY A 81 -7.26 -0.32 -19.11
C GLY A 81 -8.16 -1.06 -20.10
N SER A 82 -7.63 -2.06 -20.82
CA SER A 82 -8.39 -2.89 -21.77
C SER A 82 -8.93 -4.20 -21.17
N PHE A 83 -8.62 -4.51 -19.90
CA PHE A 83 -9.07 -5.75 -19.25
C PHE A 83 -10.43 -5.59 -18.56
N PHE A 84 -11.27 -6.63 -18.67
CA PHE A 84 -12.65 -6.64 -18.15
C PHE A 84 -12.88 -7.52 -16.91
N ASN A 85 -11.83 -8.08 -16.29
CA ASN A 85 -11.98 -9.00 -15.14
C ASN A 85 -11.52 -8.35 -13.83
N ASP A 86 -12.47 -8.11 -12.92
CA ASP A 86 -12.26 -7.48 -11.61
C ASP A 86 -11.12 -8.10 -10.81
N ARG A 87 -10.99 -9.43 -10.77
CA ARG A 87 -9.94 -10.08 -9.97
C ARG A 87 -8.54 -9.78 -10.51
N HIS A 88 -8.37 -9.86 -11.83
CA HIS A 88 -7.08 -9.60 -12.46
C HIS A 88 -6.72 -8.12 -12.36
N MET A 89 -7.70 -7.22 -12.47
CA MET A 89 -7.51 -5.79 -12.28
C MET A 89 -7.03 -5.46 -10.86
N MET A 90 -7.60 -6.12 -9.84
CA MET A 90 -7.21 -5.96 -8.43
C MET A 90 -5.76 -6.41 -8.17
N GLU A 91 -5.35 -7.54 -8.75
CA GLU A 91 -3.97 -8.04 -8.65
C GLU A 91 -2.99 -7.15 -9.44
N ALA A 92 -3.41 -6.68 -10.62
CA ALA A 92 -2.64 -5.75 -11.46
C ALA A 92 -2.43 -4.39 -10.78
N ALA A 93 -3.42 -3.90 -10.03
CA ALA A 93 -3.32 -2.67 -9.26
C ALA A 93 -2.21 -2.77 -8.20
N ILE A 94 -2.18 -3.87 -7.43
CA ILE A 94 -1.14 -4.14 -6.42
C ILE A 94 0.24 -4.18 -7.07
N GLN A 95 0.40 -4.93 -8.16
CA GLN A 95 1.69 -5.05 -8.85
C GLN A 95 2.18 -3.71 -9.42
N THR A 96 1.27 -2.91 -9.97
CA THR A 96 1.58 -1.58 -10.50
C THR A 96 2.01 -0.65 -9.37
N TRP A 97 1.32 -0.71 -8.23
CA TRP A 97 1.65 0.08 -7.04
C TRP A 97 3.07 -0.17 -6.55
N TYR A 98 3.49 -1.44 -6.44
CA TYR A 98 4.88 -1.79 -6.10
C TYR A 98 5.89 -1.22 -7.11
N LYS A 99 5.60 -1.30 -8.41
CA LYS A 99 6.50 -0.77 -9.45
C LYS A 99 6.65 0.75 -9.41
N LEU A 100 5.60 1.47 -9.00
CA LEU A 100 5.63 2.93 -8.84
C LEU A 100 6.56 3.36 -7.70
N VAL A 101 6.57 2.63 -6.59
CA VAL A 101 7.33 3.00 -5.38
C VAL A 101 8.74 2.41 -5.35
N GLU A 102 9.12 1.56 -6.30
CA GLU A 102 10.45 0.92 -6.31
C GLU A 102 11.59 1.93 -6.58
N LYS A 103 11.34 3.01 -7.33
CA LYS A 103 12.38 3.97 -7.76
C LYS A 103 11.90 5.43 -7.68
N ASP A 104 12.82 6.34 -7.36
CA ASP A 104 12.52 7.74 -7.03
C ASP A 104 11.85 8.54 -8.14
N HIS A 105 12.26 8.35 -9.38
CA HIS A 105 11.82 9.20 -10.49
C HIS A 105 10.54 8.69 -11.19
N VAL A 106 10.09 7.46 -10.88
CA VAL A 106 9.03 6.79 -11.64
C VAL A 106 7.70 7.53 -11.51
N MET A 107 7.25 7.83 -10.29
CA MET A 107 6.00 8.55 -10.07
C MET A 107 6.00 9.93 -10.73
N ALA A 108 7.09 10.69 -10.61
CA ALA A 108 7.22 12.01 -11.21
C ALA A 108 7.21 11.96 -12.74
N LYS A 109 7.91 10.99 -13.36
CA LYS A 109 7.92 10.83 -14.82
C LYS A 109 6.56 10.38 -15.36
N LEU A 110 5.88 9.44 -14.69
CA LEU A 110 4.52 9.03 -15.10
C LEU A 110 3.50 10.15 -14.92
N GLY A 111 3.58 10.90 -13.82
CA GLY A 111 2.71 12.05 -13.59
C GLY A 111 2.83 13.10 -14.71
N LYS A 112 4.06 13.45 -15.11
CA LYS A 112 4.31 14.34 -16.26
C LYS A 112 3.79 13.76 -17.58
N HIS A 113 3.98 12.47 -17.79
CA HIS A 113 3.49 11.80 -18.99
C HIS A 113 1.97 11.92 -19.11
N TYR A 114 1.23 11.62 -18.04
CA TYR A 114 -0.23 11.70 -18.05
C TYR A 114 -0.78 13.12 -17.99
N SER A 115 -0.07 14.06 -17.34
CA SER A 115 -0.44 15.48 -17.36
C SER A 115 -0.34 16.08 -18.78
N ALA A 116 0.65 15.64 -19.56
CA ALA A 116 0.82 16.07 -20.95
C ALA A 116 -0.06 15.31 -21.96
N ALA A 117 -0.75 14.25 -21.54
CA ALA A 117 -1.58 13.43 -22.42
C ALA A 117 -2.91 14.16 -22.74
N PRO A 118 -3.53 13.92 -23.92
CA PRO A 118 -4.85 14.46 -24.22
C PRO A 118 -5.89 13.95 -23.20
N GLY A 119 -6.64 14.87 -22.57
CA GLY A 119 -7.60 14.51 -21.54
C GLY A 119 -8.02 15.69 -20.67
N PRO A 120 -8.61 15.42 -19.48
CA PRO A 120 -8.86 16.43 -18.47
C PRO A 120 -7.58 17.18 -18.10
N VAL A 121 -7.68 18.49 -17.89
CA VAL A 121 -6.57 19.28 -17.38
C VAL A 121 -6.50 19.07 -15.86
N HIS A 122 -5.30 18.73 -15.37
CA HIS A 122 -5.01 18.49 -13.97
C HIS A 122 -4.10 19.59 -13.43
N ASP A 123 -4.31 19.98 -12.18
CA ASP A 123 -3.53 21.05 -11.54
C ASP A 123 -2.11 20.59 -11.17
N THR A 124 -1.92 19.27 -11.00
CA THR A 124 -0.61 18.70 -10.70
C THR A 124 -0.33 17.39 -11.45
N ASP A 125 0.96 17.09 -11.67
CA ASP A 125 1.42 15.80 -12.20
C ASP A 125 0.93 14.61 -11.34
N GLY A 126 0.83 14.82 -10.01
CA GLY A 126 0.34 13.81 -9.07
C GLY A 126 -1.15 13.51 -9.26
N GLU A 127 -1.96 14.54 -9.48
CA GLU A 127 -3.39 14.40 -9.75
C GLU A 127 -3.65 13.66 -11.07
N ALA A 128 -2.89 13.97 -12.12
CA ALA A 128 -2.98 13.25 -13.40
C ALA A 128 -2.64 11.75 -13.25
N LEU A 129 -1.60 11.43 -12.46
CA LEU A 129 -1.27 10.04 -12.12
C LEU A 129 -2.40 9.37 -11.33
N ALA A 130 -2.95 10.03 -10.32
CA ALA A 130 -4.04 9.51 -9.49
C ALA A 130 -5.29 9.22 -10.34
N TYR A 131 -5.68 10.17 -11.18
CA TYR A 131 -6.78 10.02 -12.12
C TYR A 131 -6.57 8.82 -13.04
N LYS A 132 -5.36 8.66 -13.61
CA LYS A 132 -5.07 7.50 -14.46
C LYS A 132 -5.15 6.18 -13.69
N LEU A 133 -4.63 6.11 -12.46
CA LEU A 133 -4.68 4.89 -11.66
C LEU A 133 -6.12 4.52 -11.30
N VAL A 134 -6.95 5.48 -10.90
CA VAL A 134 -8.36 5.23 -10.58
C VAL A 134 -9.14 4.81 -11.81
N THR A 135 -8.98 5.50 -12.93
CA THR A 135 -9.68 5.17 -14.17
C THR A 135 -9.30 3.78 -14.70
N THR A 136 -8.07 3.34 -14.45
CA THR A 136 -7.57 2.04 -14.89
C THR A 136 -7.96 0.91 -13.93
N TYR A 137 -7.92 1.13 -12.62
CA TYR A 137 -8.05 0.06 -11.61
C TYR A 137 -9.28 0.15 -10.72
N THR A 138 -10.11 1.19 -10.87
CA THR A 138 -11.20 1.60 -9.97
C THR A 138 -10.75 2.04 -8.59
N ASP A 139 -11.62 2.77 -7.88
CA ASP A 139 -11.36 3.21 -6.50
C ASP A 139 -11.12 2.01 -5.56
N ARG A 140 -11.85 0.90 -5.73
CA ARG A 140 -11.67 -0.34 -4.95
C ARG A 140 -10.33 -1.04 -5.24
N GLY A 141 -9.89 -1.06 -6.50
CA GLY A 141 -8.59 -1.64 -6.86
C GLY A 141 -7.42 -0.86 -6.27
N VAL A 142 -7.52 0.47 -6.30
CA VAL A 142 -6.53 1.34 -5.65
C VAL A 142 -6.56 1.19 -4.13
N ALA A 143 -7.73 1.16 -3.50
CA ALA A 143 -7.87 0.91 -2.06
C ALA A 143 -7.21 -0.42 -1.65
N ARG A 144 -7.43 -1.47 -2.43
CA ARG A 144 -6.76 -2.76 -2.24
C ARG A 144 -5.24 -2.63 -2.37
N ALA A 145 -4.73 -1.94 -3.38
CA ALA A 145 -3.30 -1.71 -3.53
C ALA A 145 -2.70 -0.99 -2.32
N ILE A 146 -3.33 0.08 -1.84
CA ILE A 146 -2.93 0.80 -0.63
C ILE A 146 -2.85 -0.12 0.59
N ARG A 147 -3.86 -0.98 0.79
CA ARG A 147 -3.87 -1.95 1.91
C ARG A 147 -2.72 -2.94 1.86
N HIS A 148 -2.30 -3.34 0.66
CA HIS A 148 -1.30 -4.37 0.44
C HIS A 148 0.13 -3.85 0.34
N THR A 149 0.35 -2.53 0.29
CA THR A 149 1.69 -1.95 0.23
C THR A 149 2.02 -1.23 1.53
N ARG A 150 3.01 -1.77 2.25
CA ARG A 150 3.43 -1.24 3.55
C ARG A 150 4.56 -0.22 3.39
N ALA A 151 4.45 0.89 4.11
CA ALA A 151 5.57 1.79 4.33
C ALA A 151 6.44 1.23 5.47
N ASP A 152 7.53 0.56 5.12
CA ASP A 152 8.43 -0.05 6.11
C ASP A 152 9.41 0.97 6.71
N THR A 153 9.39 1.07 8.05
CA THR A 153 10.39 1.77 8.85
C THR A 153 11.58 0.85 9.12
N ARG A 154 12.79 1.42 8.98
CA ARG A 154 14.05 0.76 9.33
C ARG A 154 14.17 0.58 10.84
N ALA A 155 15.11 -0.27 11.26
CA ALA A 155 15.38 -0.55 12.68
C ALA A 155 15.80 0.70 13.49
N ASP A 156 16.31 1.73 12.81
CA ASP A 156 16.69 3.03 13.40
C ASP A 156 15.52 4.01 13.51
N GLY A 157 14.30 3.58 13.17
CA GLY A 157 13.09 4.42 13.17
C GLY A 157 12.95 5.33 11.96
N THR A 158 13.90 5.31 11.00
CA THR A 158 13.80 6.12 9.78
C THR A 158 12.98 5.44 8.70
N LEU A 159 12.27 6.22 7.88
CA LEU A 159 11.57 5.69 6.71
C LEU A 159 12.58 5.29 5.64
N SER A 160 12.40 4.09 5.08
CA SER A 160 13.13 3.73 3.86
C SER A 160 12.74 4.68 2.71
N PRO A 161 13.60 4.86 1.70
CA PRO A 161 13.24 5.65 0.51
C PRO A 161 11.95 5.15 -0.15
N GLU A 162 11.73 3.84 -0.19
CA GLU A 162 10.51 3.22 -0.70
C GLU A 162 9.30 3.56 0.18
N ALA A 163 9.44 3.49 1.50
CA ALA A 163 8.37 3.89 2.43
C ALA A 163 7.97 5.37 2.26
N ASN A 164 8.93 6.27 2.04
CA ASN A 164 8.64 7.67 1.69
C ASN A 164 7.82 7.79 0.41
N ARG A 165 8.09 6.96 -0.60
CA ARG A 165 7.36 6.96 -1.88
C ARG A 165 5.96 6.36 -1.74
N VAL A 166 5.80 5.31 -0.93
CA VAL A 166 4.48 4.78 -0.56
C VAL A 166 3.64 5.87 0.10
N ILE A 167 4.23 6.60 1.05
CA ILE A 167 3.56 7.71 1.74
C ILE A 167 3.17 8.81 0.75
N GLN A 168 4.09 9.22 -0.13
CA GLN A 168 3.81 10.23 -1.16
C GLN A 168 2.67 9.81 -2.09
N LEU A 169 2.63 8.55 -2.54
CA LEU A 169 1.57 8.04 -3.41
C LEU A 169 0.22 7.98 -2.68
N GLN A 170 0.22 7.60 -1.40
CA GLN A 170 -0.98 7.65 -0.56
C GLN A 170 -1.50 9.08 -0.40
N ASP A 171 -0.63 10.07 -0.18
CA ASP A 171 -1.02 11.47 -0.04
C ASP A 171 -1.60 12.02 -1.36
N ILE A 172 -1.00 11.66 -2.51
CA ILE A 172 -1.53 11.97 -3.85
C ILE A 172 -2.95 11.39 -4.02
N MET A 173 -3.17 10.12 -3.69
CA MET A 173 -4.48 9.49 -3.79
C MET A 173 -5.51 10.10 -2.83
N ALA A 174 -5.11 10.41 -1.59
CA ALA A 174 -5.98 11.04 -0.61
C ALA A 174 -6.43 12.44 -1.06
N ASN A 175 -5.52 13.23 -1.65
CA ASN A 175 -5.85 14.54 -2.23
C ASN A 175 -6.84 14.39 -3.39
N HIS A 176 -6.55 13.50 -4.33
CA HIS A 176 -7.40 13.26 -5.49
C HIS A 176 -8.84 12.87 -5.10
N TRP A 177 -9.01 11.98 -4.12
CA TRP A 177 -10.34 11.61 -3.64
C TRP A 177 -11.05 12.76 -2.89
N ARG A 178 -10.32 13.64 -2.20
CA ARG A 178 -10.91 14.84 -1.57
C ARG A 178 -11.35 15.86 -2.61
N GLU A 179 -10.54 16.10 -3.64
CA GLU A 179 -10.85 17.02 -4.74
C GLU A 179 -12.06 16.55 -5.55
N ARG A 180 -12.23 15.23 -5.71
CA ARG A 180 -13.44 14.61 -6.28
C ARG A 180 -14.67 14.70 -5.37
N GLY A 181 -14.53 15.18 -4.13
CA GLY A 181 -15.63 15.31 -3.18
C GLY A 181 -16.13 13.99 -2.60
N LEU A 182 -15.31 12.92 -2.59
CA LEU A 182 -15.68 11.70 -1.89
C LEU A 182 -15.85 12.00 -0.40
N THR A 183 -16.83 11.38 0.23
CA THR A 183 -16.97 11.39 1.68
C THR A 183 -16.06 10.33 2.30
N ILE A 184 -15.79 10.43 3.61
CA ILE A 184 -15.07 9.36 4.31
C ILE A 184 -15.81 8.02 4.24
N ASN A 185 -17.15 8.02 4.17
CA ASN A 185 -17.92 6.78 4.00
C ASN A 185 -17.65 6.15 2.63
N ASP A 186 -17.55 6.94 1.57
CA ASP A 186 -17.20 6.42 0.24
C ASP A 186 -15.80 5.79 0.24
N VAL A 187 -14.84 6.42 0.94
CA VAL A 187 -13.50 5.87 1.11
C VAL A 187 -13.53 4.56 1.91
N LEU A 188 -14.22 4.52 3.06
CA LEU A 188 -14.34 3.30 3.86
C LEU A 188 -15.01 2.17 3.06
N SER A 189 -16.05 2.46 2.28
CA SER A 189 -16.71 1.49 1.39
C SER A 189 -15.79 0.95 0.29
N ASN A 190 -14.78 1.69 -0.14
CA ASN A 190 -13.76 1.19 -1.08
C ASN A 190 -12.76 0.22 -0.42
N PHE A 191 -12.59 0.30 0.90
CA PHE A 191 -11.70 -0.55 1.70
C PHE A 191 -12.39 -1.79 2.26
N ASP A 192 -13.71 -1.89 2.17
CA ASP A 192 -14.51 -2.95 2.78
C ASP A 192 -14.21 -4.34 2.18
N THR A 193 -13.68 -5.25 3.01
CA THR A 193 -13.42 -6.66 2.67
C THR A 193 -14.38 -7.64 3.29
N LYS A 194 -15.46 -7.16 3.94
CA LYS A 194 -16.36 -7.94 4.80
C LYS A 194 -15.73 -8.47 6.08
N ASP A 195 -14.48 -8.11 6.37
CA ASP A 195 -13.82 -8.35 7.64
C ASP A 195 -13.54 -7.00 8.31
N ASP A 196 -14.38 -6.64 9.28
CA ASP A 196 -14.32 -5.35 9.98
C ASP A 196 -12.95 -5.09 10.62
N ALA A 197 -12.20 -6.13 11.00
CA ALA A 197 -10.87 -5.97 11.59
C ALA A 197 -9.85 -5.39 10.59
N ASP A 198 -10.09 -5.49 9.28
CA ASP A 198 -9.20 -4.93 8.27
C ASP A 198 -9.18 -3.39 8.25
N PHE A 199 -10.22 -2.72 8.78
CA PHE A 199 -10.21 -1.26 8.94
C PHE A 199 -9.11 -0.79 9.93
N PHE A 200 -8.74 -1.65 10.88
CA PHE A 200 -7.68 -1.37 11.86
C PHE A 200 -6.32 -1.95 11.48
N ALA A 201 -6.21 -2.55 10.29
CA ALA A 201 -4.90 -2.94 9.76
C ALA A 201 -4.05 -1.68 9.56
N SER A 202 -2.76 -1.76 9.93
CA SER A 202 -1.87 -0.58 9.96
C SER A 202 -1.82 0.19 8.63
N THR A 203 -1.92 -0.50 7.49
CA THR A 203 -1.91 0.13 6.15
C THR A 203 -3.21 0.86 5.83
N ALA A 204 -4.36 0.29 6.21
CA ALA A 204 -5.66 0.92 6.00
C ALA A 204 -5.87 2.10 6.96
N PHE A 205 -5.63 1.87 8.25
CA PHE A 205 -5.88 2.87 9.29
C PHE A 205 -5.05 4.15 9.09
N THR A 206 -3.76 4.00 8.78
CA THR A 206 -2.89 5.15 8.49
C THR A 206 -3.31 5.91 7.24
N PHE A 207 -3.87 5.23 6.24
CA PHE A 207 -4.45 5.90 5.08
C PHE A 207 -5.72 6.70 5.47
N PHE A 208 -6.59 6.15 6.32
CA PHE A 208 -7.77 6.89 6.80
C PHE A 208 -7.38 8.13 7.60
N GLU A 209 -6.37 8.04 8.46
CA GLU A 209 -5.82 9.21 9.18
C GLU A 209 -5.31 10.30 8.22
N ARG A 210 -4.67 9.90 7.12
CA ARG A 210 -4.24 10.84 6.06
C ARG A 210 -5.43 11.45 5.34
N TYR A 211 -6.45 10.66 5.04
CA TYR A 211 -7.61 11.11 4.29
C TYR A 211 -8.46 12.10 5.10
N VAL A 212 -8.74 11.78 6.36
CA VAL A 212 -9.55 12.63 7.28
C VAL A 212 -8.78 13.81 7.85
N LYS A 213 -7.56 14.08 7.38
CA LYS A 213 -6.69 15.15 7.89
C LYS A 213 -7.46 16.46 8.03
N ASP A 214 -7.28 17.14 9.16
CA ASP A 214 -7.92 18.42 9.55
C ASP A 214 -9.46 18.42 9.52
N GLN A 215 -10.10 17.32 9.11
CA GLN A 215 -11.55 17.19 8.89
C GLN A 215 -12.21 16.20 9.87
N GLY A 216 -11.44 15.40 10.61
CA GLY A 216 -12.00 14.50 11.59
C GLY A 216 -11.04 13.50 12.21
N ASN A 217 -11.61 12.46 12.79
CA ASN A 217 -10.90 11.37 13.45
C ASN A 217 -11.24 10.05 12.76
N ALA A 218 -10.23 9.28 12.33
CA ALA A 218 -10.42 8.01 11.64
C ALA A 218 -11.26 7.00 12.45
N ASN A 219 -11.05 6.94 13.78
CA ASN A 219 -11.86 6.09 14.65
C ASN A 219 -13.33 6.52 14.67
N GLN A 220 -13.60 7.82 14.69
CA GLN A 220 -14.97 8.35 14.64
C GLN A 220 -15.66 8.00 13.33
N ALA A 221 -14.95 8.08 12.21
CA ALA A 221 -15.49 7.73 10.90
C ALA A 221 -15.79 6.23 10.80
N ILE A 222 -14.86 5.37 11.24
CA ILE A 222 -15.08 3.91 11.30
C ILE A 222 -16.25 3.58 12.23
N PHE A 223 -16.35 4.23 13.39
CA PHE A 223 -17.46 4.04 14.32
C PHE A 223 -18.80 4.43 13.69
N ALA A 224 -18.87 5.56 12.98
CA ALA A 224 -20.07 5.96 12.23
C ALA A 224 -20.40 4.97 11.10
N TYR A 225 -19.39 4.48 10.37
CA TYR A 225 -19.55 3.45 9.34
C TYR A 225 -20.13 2.14 9.90
N PHE A 226 -19.80 1.81 11.15
CA PHE A 226 -20.39 0.70 11.91
C PHE A 226 -21.76 1.03 12.53
N ASN A 227 -22.47 2.01 11.98
CA ASN A 227 -23.76 2.50 12.49
C ASN A 227 -23.72 2.90 13.97
N SER A 228 -22.58 3.42 14.41
CA SER A 228 -22.34 3.82 15.81
C SER A 228 -22.58 2.68 16.80
N SER A 229 -22.34 1.43 16.40
CA SER A 229 -22.43 0.25 17.28
C SER A 229 -21.13 0.07 18.07
N PRO A 230 -21.13 0.25 19.41
CA PRO A 230 -19.94 0.03 20.22
C PRO A 230 -19.49 -1.43 20.17
N SER A 231 -20.43 -2.37 20.10
CA SER A 231 -20.16 -3.81 20.06
C SER A 231 -19.44 -4.23 18.78
N ARG A 232 -19.91 -3.75 17.62
CA ARG A 232 -19.25 -4.01 16.34
C ARG A 232 -17.85 -3.42 16.30
N TYR A 233 -17.71 -2.17 16.76
CA TYR A 233 -16.42 -1.51 16.82
C TYR A 233 -15.42 -2.25 17.73
N PHE A 234 -15.81 -2.57 18.97
CA PHE A 234 -14.92 -3.30 19.88
C PHE A 234 -14.59 -4.69 19.37
N SER A 235 -15.54 -5.38 18.74
CA SER A 235 -15.27 -6.68 18.14
C SER A 235 -14.20 -6.59 17.05
N ALA A 236 -14.36 -5.65 16.12
CA ALA A 236 -13.38 -5.41 15.05
C ALA A 236 -11.99 -5.07 15.60
N VAL A 237 -11.92 -4.23 16.64
CA VAL A 237 -10.67 -3.87 17.32
C VAL A 237 -10.01 -5.08 17.99
N LEU A 238 -10.77 -5.88 18.74
CA LEU A 238 -10.23 -7.06 19.43
C LEU A 238 -9.76 -8.14 18.44
N ASP A 239 -10.49 -8.32 17.35
CA ASP A 239 -10.08 -9.23 16.27
C ASP A 239 -8.83 -8.72 15.54
N ALA A 240 -8.73 -7.42 15.29
CA ALA A 240 -7.54 -6.81 14.73
C ALA A 240 -6.31 -7.01 15.63
N MET A 241 -6.46 -6.88 16.96
CA MET A 241 -5.37 -7.17 17.92
C MET A 241 -4.89 -8.61 17.87
N ALA A 242 -5.76 -9.56 17.49
CA ALA A 242 -5.45 -10.98 17.40
C ALA A 242 -4.75 -11.37 16.08
N LYS A 243 -4.79 -10.52 15.05
CA LYS A 243 -4.13 -10.78 13.76
C LYS A 243 -2.60 -10.79 13.88
N SER A 244 -1.96 -11.64 13.08
CA SER A 244 -0.49 -11.69 12.97
C SER A 244 0.06 -10.37 12.44
N GLY A 245 1.14 -9.86 13.05
CA GLY A 245 1.77 -8.60 12.63
C GLY A 245 1.00 -7.33 13.02
N ALA A 246 -0.06 -7.44 13.82
CA ALA A 246 -0.85 -6.31 14.28
C ALA A 246 -0.01 -5.35 15.14
N ASN A 247 -0.12 -4.04 14.87
CA ASN A 247 0.43 -3.01 15.74
C ASN A 247 -0.48 -2.83 16.96
N ARG A 248 -0.30 -3.70 17.96
CA ARG A 248 -1.16 -3.76 19.16
C ARG A 248 -1.24 -2.43 19.91
N SER A 249 -0.17 -1.65 19.93
CA SER A 249 -0.17 -0.33 20.59
C SER A 249 -1.12 0.64 19.90
N ALA A 250 -1.07 0.74 18.57
CA ALA A 250 -1.94 1.63 17.81
C ALA A 250 -3.41 1.19 17.88
N ILE A 251 -3.66 -0.12 17.83
CA ILE A 251 -5.01 -0.68 17.95
C ILE A 251 -5.56 -0.47 19.38
N ASP A 252 -4.72 -0.54 20.41
CA ASP A 252 -5.13 -0.25 21.79
C ASP A 252 -5.50 1.23 21.99
N GLU A 253 -4.86 2.16 21.28
CA GLU A 253 -5.33 3.56 21.25
C GLU A 253 -6.70 3.71 20.57
N SER A 254 -6.99 2.90 19.54
CA SER A 254 -8.32 2.87 18.91
C SER A 254 -9.41 2.32 19.85
N LYS A 255 -9.04 1.32 20.68
CA LYS A 255 -9.89 0.81 21.79
C LYS A 255 -10.14 1.89 22.84
N LYS A 256 -9.07 2.53 23.33
CA LYS A 256 -9.14 3.60 24.33
C LYS A 256 -9.94 4.80 23.83
N TRP A 257 -9.86 5.12 22.54
CA TRP A 257 -10.64 6.18 21.93
C TRP A 257 -12.14 5.96 22.16
N LEU A 258 -12.68 4.76 21.86
CA LEU A 258 -14.11 4.50 22.04
C LEU A 258 -14.50 4.51 23.52
N LEU A 259 -13.66 3.95 24.40
CA LEU A 259 -13.89 4.02 25.84
C LEU A 259 -14.01 5.48 26.32
N ARG A 260 -13.05 6.34 25.94
CA ARG A 260 -13.07 7.77 26.29
C ARG A 260 -14.26 8.49 25.65
N PHE A 261 -14.63 8.13 24.42
CA PHE A 261 -15.79 8.69 23.73
C PHE A 261 -17.07 8.39 24.53
N CYS A 262 -17.32 7.13 24.90
CA CYS A 262 -18.49 6.76 25.71
C CYS A 262 -18.51 7.49 27.07
N ALA A 263 -17.37 7.61 27.75
CA ALA A 263 -17.29 8.34 29.01
C ALA A 263 -17.61 9.83 28.83
N LYS A 264 -17.12 10.45 27.75
CA LYS A 264 -17.40 11.84 27.41
C LYS A 264 -18.88 12.09 27.09
N GLU A 265 -19.52 11.13 26.43
CA GLU A 265 -20.98 11.15 26.16
C GLU A 265 -21.84 10.88 27.41
N GLY A 266 -21.22 10.71 28.59
CA GLY A 266 -21.93 10.57 29.86
C GLY A 266 -22.41 9.16 30.17
N ALA A 267 -21.86 8.12 29.51
CA ALA A 267 -22.20 6.75 29.84
C ALA A 267 -21.73 6.38 31.26
N THR A 268 -22.66 5.91 32.08
CA THR A 268 -22.37 5.20 33.34
C THR A 268 -21.90 3.77 33.07
N LEU A 269 -21.35 3.07 34.07
CA LEU A 269 -21.00 1.64 33.95
C LEU A 269 -22.18 0.81 33.43
N ASP A 270 -23.35 0.95 34.05
CA ASP A 270 -24.54 0.19 33.69
C ASP A 270 -24.99 0.48 32.26
N THR A 271 -25.03 1.77 31.87
CA THR A 271 -25.44 2.13 30.50
C THR A 271 -24.44 1.67 29.45
N PHE A 272 -23.14 1.66 29.77
CA PHE A 272 -22.09 1.15 28.89
C PHE A 272 -22.20 -0.37 28.71
N GLU A 273 -22.32 -1.14 29.79
CA GLU A 273 -22.49 -2.60 29.74
C GLU A 273 -23.79 -3.00 29.02
N ASN A 274 -24.89 -2.31 29.32
CA ASN A 274 -26.17 -2.52 28.64
C ASN A 274 -26.07 -2.21 27.15
N SER A 275 -25.37 -1.14 26.76
CA SER A 275 -25.13 -0.82 25.35
C SER A 275 -24.35 -1.93 24.65
N LEU A 276 -23.27 -2.41 25.25
CA LEU A 276 -22.48 -3.51 24.68
C LEU A 276 -23.34 -4.76 24.47
N THR A 277 -24.27 -5.06 25.37
CA THR A 277 -25.15 -6.22 25.26
C THR A 277 -26.26 -5.99 24.22
N PHE A 278 -26.88 -4.80 24.23
CA PHE A 278 -27.95 -4.42 23.32
C PHE A 278 -27.52 -4.49 21.85
N PHE A 279 -26.32 -4.00 21.54
CA PHE A 279 -25.79 -3.97 20.19
C PHE A 279 -25.14 -5.31 19.73
N GLN A 280 -25.17 -6.39 20.53
CA GLN A 280 -24.70 -7.72 20.10
C GLN A 280 -25.62 -8.33 19.04
N THR A 281 -26.89 -8.47 19.40
CA THR A 281 -27.91 -8.99 18.50
C THR A 281 -28.31 -7.85 17.58
N GLY A 282 -28.45 -8.07 16.28
CA GLY A 282 -28.74 -7.05 15.26
C GLY A 282 -30.07 -6.28 15.39
N GLY A 283 -30.55 -5.97 16.60
CA GLY A 283 -31.71 -5.12 16.90
C GLY A 283 -31.61 -3.70 16.35
N TYR A 284 -30.47 -3.32 15.76
CA TYR A 284 -30.26 -2.08 15.01
C TYR A 284 -29.66 -2.30 13.61
N ALA A 285 -29.81 -3.50 13.04
CA ALA A 285 -29.27 -3.87 11.73
C ALA A 285 -30.40 -3.94 10.68
N PRO A 286 -30.52 -2.99 9.74
CA PRO A 286 -31.58 -3.01 8.74
C PRO A 286 -31.45 -4.15 7.71
N ASN A 287 -30.30 -4.84 7.60
CA ASN A 287 -30.02 -5.80 6.52
C ASN A 287 -29.12 -6.98 6.97
N GLU A 288 -29.16 -8.10 6.24
CA GLU A 288 -28.33 -9.31 6.46
C GLU A 288 -26.81 -9.07 6.35
N ASP A 289 -26.39 -7.99 5.69
CA ASP A 289 -24.98 -7.56 5.55
C ASP A 289 -24.37 -6.98 6.84
N SER A 290 -25.15 -6.89 7.92
CA SER A 290 -24.70 -6.35 9.22
C SER A 290 -24.21 -7.41 10.20
N LYS A 291 -24.10 -8.68 9.78
CA LYS A 291 -23.58 -9.75 10.64
C LYS A 291 -22.09 -9.53 10.89
N PHE A 292 -21.75 -9.20 12.12
CA PHE A 292 -20.38 -9.14 12.61
C PHE A 292 -20.15 -10.22 13.66
N LYS A 293 -18.89 -10.48 14.01
CA LYS A 293 -18.57 -11.44 15.06
C LYS A 293 -18.92 -10.84 16.43
N GLU A 294 -19.85 -11.44 17.15
CA GLU A 294 -20.27 -10.95 18.45
C GLU A 294 -19.15 -11.02 19.51
N LEU A 295 -19.21 -10.11 20.48
CA LEU A 295 -18.34 -10.16 21.66
C LEU A 295 -18.77 -11.31 22.56
N VAL A 296 -17.80 -12.10 23.00
CA VAL A 296 -18.07 -13.14 24.01
C VAL A 296 -18.17 -12.52 25.42
N PRO A 297 -18.89 -13.14 26.38
CA PRO A 297 -19.11 -12.56 27.71
C PRO A 297 -17.83 -12.12 28.44
N ARG A 298 -16.73 -12.87 28.28
CA ARG A 298 -15.42 -12.51 28.86
C ARG A 298 -14.85 -11.21 28.28
N GLN A 299 -15.09 -10.92 26.99
CA GLN A 299 -14.65 -9.69 26.34
C GLN A 299 -15.48 -8.50 26.84
N ILE A 300 -16.80 -8.67 26.97
CA ILE A 300 -17.69 -7.65 27.54
C ILE A 300 -17.22 -7.29 28.95
N LYS A 301 -17.04 -8.29 29.83
CA LYS A 301 -16.54 -8.07 31.19
C LYS A 301 -15.21 -7.30 31.21
N GLN A 302 -14.26 -7.69 30.38
CA GLN A 302 -12.97 -6.99 30.29
C GLN A 302 -13.11 -5.54 29.83
N LEU A 303 -14.00 -5.26 28.87
CA LEU A 303 -14.27 -3.89 28.39
C LEU A 303 -14.93 -3.04 29.47
N VAL A 304 -15.86 -3.60 30.26
CA VAL A 304 -16.48 -2.94 31.41
C VAL A 304 -15.43 -2.63 32.49
N ASP A 305 -14.57 -3.59 32.80
CA ASP A 305 -13.46 -3.41 33.74
C ASP A 305 -12.48 -2.32 33.28
N ASP A 306 -12.22 -2.23 31.98
CA ASP A 306 -11.38 -1.17 31.40
C ASP A 306 -12.08 0.18 31.38
N PHE A 307 -13.39 0.22 31.13
CA PHE A 307 -14.20 1.43 31.21
C PHE A 307 -14.25 2.00 32.63
N LYS A 308 -14.38 1.12 33.64
CA LYS A 308 -14.36 1.51 35.05
C LYS A 308 -13.11 2.30 35.45
N LYS A 309 -11.96 1.97 34.85
CA LYS A 309 -10.67 2.63 35.16
C LYS A 309 -10.57 4.06 34.61
N ILE A 310 -11.40 4.42 33.63
CA ILE A 310 -11.34 5.74 32.98
C ILE A 310 -12.45 6.69 33.43
N LEU A 311 -13.46 6.18 34.15
CA LEU A 311 -14.46 7.03 34.76
C LEU A 311 -13.81 7.85 35.88
N PRO A 312 -14.16 9.14 36.02
CA PRO A 312 -13.72 9.93 37.15
C PRO A 312 -14.17 9.24 38.44
N THR A 313 -13.25 9.02 39.37
CA THR A 313 -13.58 8.59 40.73
C THR A 313 -14.42 9.69 41.37
N GLU A 314 -15.67 9.37 41.70
CA GLU A 314 -16.52 10.16 42.60
C GLU A 314 -15.86 10.36 43.97
#